data_AF-A0A845BYY3-F1
#
_entry.id   AF-A0A845BYY3-F1
#
_cell.length_a   1.000
_cell.length_b   1.000
_cell.length_c   1.000
_cell.angle_alpha   90.00
_cell.angle_beta   90.00
_cell.angle_gamma   90.00
#
_symmetry.space_group_name_H-M   'P 1'
#
loop_
_entity.id
_entity.type
_entity.pdbx_description
1 polymer ?
#
loop_
_entity_poly.entity_id
_entity_poly.type
_entity_poly.pdbx_seq_one_letter_code
_entity_poly.pdbx_strand_id
1 'polypeptide(L)'
;MKKHLGFTLTEMMIALAIGLIVLLAVSTLFVNFTTSASHERQQAALRAMMDSAMSSMAMSLRRAGYAGQADPAPYARIFIGQNGHCLRFAHASPPGESAQAPHFYALRLKQQDGKGRIQQLATRQDNWHCDAPDADWQDLTLPAAGSVTGLSFSQTGRDGIHIALSAQQGGLAALALAATVTPRNHPIITQEAIR
;
A
#
# COMPACT_ATOMS: atom_id res chain seq x y z
N MET A 1 -73.15 22.64 -13.09
CA MET A 1 -72.63 21.79 -11.99
C MET A 1 -71.58 20.84 -12.57
N LYS A 2 -70.30 20.95 -12.20
CA LYS A 2 -69.26 20.01 -12.66
C LYS A 2 -69.35 18.74 -11.82
N LYS A 3 -69.54 17.58 -12.46
CA LYS A 3 -69.55 16.27 -11.78
C LYS A 3 -68.12 15.93 -11.36
N HIS A 4 -67.89 15.72 -10.06
CA HIS A 4 -66.66 15.10 -9.59
C HIS A 4 -66.67 13.63 -9.98
N LEU A 5 -65.78 13.22 -10.89
CA LEU A 5 -65.50 11.82 -11.15
C LEU A 5 -64.65 11.30 -9.99
N GLY A 6 -65.25 10.48 -9.13
CA GLY A 6 -64.55 9.78 -8.05
C GLY A 6 -63.82 8.54 -8.56
N PHE A 7 -62.71 8.18 -7.91
CA PHE A 7 -62.01 6.94 -8.19
C PHE A 7 -62.78 5.73 -7.67
N THR A 8 -62.79 4.65 -8.44
CA THR A 8 -63.33 3.36 -8.00
C THR A 8 -62.36 2.69 -7.02
N LEU A 9 -62.90 1.85 -6.13
CA LEU A 9 -62.09 1.09 -5.16
C LEU A 9 -61.04 0.21 -5.88
N THR A 10 -61.41 -0.37 -7.03
CA THR A 10 -60.51 -1.17 -7.85
C THR A 10 -59.38 -0.34 -8.48
N GLU A 11 -59.66 0.88 -8.97
CA GLU A 11 -58.60 1.77 -9.47
C GLU A 11 -57.62 2.18 -8.35
N MET A 12 -58.12 2.43 -7.14
CA MET A 12 -57.28 2.72 -5.97
C MET A 12 -56.36 1.53 -5.63
N MET A 13 -56.91 0.30 -5.65
CA MET A 13 -56.13 -0.91 -5.40
C MET A 13 -55.06 -1.13 -6.48
N ILE A 14 -55.39 -0.93 -7.76
CA ILE A 14 -54.44 -1.07 -8.87
C ILE A 14 -53.35 -0.01 -8.78
N ALA A 15 -53.69 1.25 -8.50
CA ALA A 15 -52.72 2.33 -8.34
C ALA A 15 -51.74 2.05 -7.18
N LEU A 16 -52.24 1.55 -6.05
CA LEU A 16 -51.41 1.13 -4.91
C LEU A 16 -50.50 -0.05 -5.25
N ALA A 17 -51.02 -1.06 -5.96
CA ALA A 17 -50.24 -2.22 -6.38
C ALA A 17 -49.09 -1.80 -7.31
N ILE A 18 -49.36 -0.94 -8.30
CA ILE A 18 -48.33 -0.40 -9.20
C ILE A 18 -47.33 0.45 -8.41
N GLY A 19 -47.80 1.29 -7.48
CA GLY A 19 -46.94 2.08 -6.61
C GLY A 19 -45.97 1.23 -5.79
N LEU A 20 -46.44 0.11 -5.22
CA LEU A 20 -45.59 -0.83 -4.48
C LEU A 20 -44.54 -1.49 -5.37
N ILE A 21 -44.90 -1.89 -6.60
CA ILE A 21 -43.95 -2.47 -7.56
C ILE A 21 -42.86 -1.45 -7.92
N VAL A 22 -43.26 -0.19 -8.18
CA VAL A 22 -42.31 0.88 -8.51
C VAL A 22 -41.39 1.18 -7.32
N LEU A 23 -41.93 1.27 -6.10
CA LEU A 23 -41.13 1.48 -4.89
C LEU A 23 -40.11 0.36 -4.68
N LEU A 24 -40.53 -0.90 -4.85
CA LEU A 24 -39.62 -2.04 -4.77
C LEU A 24 -38.48 -1.93 -5.79
N ALA A 25 -38.81 -1.62 -7.05
CA ALA A 25 -37.80 -1.44 -8.10
C ALA A 25 -36.80 -0.32 -7.73
N VAL A 26 -37.28 0.84 -7.29
CA VAL A 26 -36.42 1.96 -6.89
C VAL A 26 -35.55 1.59 -5.68
N SER A 27 -36.09 0.88 -4.68
CA SER A 27 -35.32 0.43 -3.52
C SER A 27 -34.17 -0.50 -3.92
N THR A 28 -34.41 -1.45 -4.82
CA THR A 28 -33.34 -2.36 -5.29
C THR A 28 -32.24 -1.62 -6.05
N LEU A 29 -32.61 -0.68 -6.92
CA LEU A 29 -31.64 0.17 -7.63
C LEU A 29 -30.80 1.01 -6.66
N PHE A 30 -31.45 1.59 -5.65
CA PHE A 30 -30.76 2.40 -4.65
C PHE A 30 -29.75 1.58 -3.82
N VAL A 31 -30.12 0.37 -3.37
CA VAL A 31 -29.21 -0.53 -2.65
C VAL A 31 -28.03 -0.94 -3.53
N ASN A 32 -28.26 -1.27 -4.79
CA ASN A 32 -27.20 -1.62 -5.73
C ASN A 32 -26.25 -0.44 -5.99
N PHE A 33 -26.80 0.75 -6.18
CA PHE A 33 -26.01 1.96 -6.39
C PHE A 33 -25.15 2.31 -5.18
N THR A 34 -25.74 2.31 -3.97
CA THR A 34 -25.00 2.61 -2.73
C THR A 34 -23.91 1.59 -2.45
N THR A 35 -24.17 0.30 -2.71
CA THR A 35 -23.18 -0.77 -2.58
C THR A 35 -22.03 -0.58 -3.58
N SER A 36 -22.35 -0.32 -4.85
CA SER A 36 -21.35 -0.04 -5.89
C SER A 36 -20.48 1.17 -5.56
N ALA A 37 -21.10 2.28 -5.14
CA ALA A 37 -20.39 3.49 -4.72
C ALA A 37 -19.52 3.27 -3.46
N SER A 38 -19.85 2.28 -2.62
CA SER A 38 -19.02 1.91 -1.48
C SER A 38 -17.80 1.09 -1.91
N HIS A 39 -17.98 0.13 -2.84
CA HIS A 39 -16.89 -0.65 -3.42
C HIS A 39 -15.89 0.22 -4.18
N GLU A 40 -16.37 1.19 -4.98
CA GLU A 40 -15.49 2.13 -5.69
C GLU A 40 -14.64 2.96 -4.74
N ARG A 41 -15.24 3.49 -3.66
CA ARG A 41 -14.51 4.25 -2.63
C ARG A 41 -13.45 3.40 -1.93
N GLN A 42 -13.80 2.18 -1.58
CA GLN A 42 -12.90 1.22 -0.95
C GLN A 42 -11.72 0.86 -1.89
N GLN A 43 -11.99 0.60 -3.17
CA GLN A 43 -10.95 0.34 -4.16
C GLN A 43 -10.03 1.54 -4.39
N ALA A 44 -10.58 2.76 -4.40
CA ALA A 44 -9.79 3.99 -4.50
C ALA A 44 -8.89 4.18 -3.26
N ALA A 45 -9.41 3.90 -2.06
CA ALA A 45 -8.63 3.97 -0.82
C ALA A 45 -7.49 2.95 -0.80
N LEU A 46 -7.73 1.72 -1.27
CA LEU A 46 -6.70 0.68 -1.41
C LEU A 46 -5.58 1.12 -2.36
N ARG A 47 -5.94 1.66 -3.54
CA ARG A 47 -4.98 2.19 -4.52
C ARG A 47 -4.13 3.32 -3.93
N ALA A 48 -4.78 4.31 -3.32
CA ALA A 48 -4.10 5.46 -2.73
C ALA A 48 -3.11 5.03 -1.62
N MET A 49 -3.48 4.05 -0.79
CA MET A 49 -2.57 3.50 0.22
C MET A 49 -1.34 2.85 -0.44
N MET A 50 -1.53 2.02 -1.46
CA MET A 50 -0.42 1.34 -2.13
C MET A 50 0.50 2.31 -2.87
N ASP A 51 -0.06 3.34 -3.51
CA ASP A 51 0.72 4.40 -4.16
C ASP A 51 1.50 5.22 -3.13
N SER A 52 0.90 5.52 -1.98
CA SER A 52 1.58 6.20 -0.87
C SER A 52 2.74 5.36 -0.31
N ALA A 53 2.52 4.06 -0.08
CA ALA A 53 3.56 3.15 0.38
C ALA A 53 4.68 2.99 -0.67
N MET A 54 4.33 2.79 -1.95
CA MET A 54 5.29 2.67 -3.05
C MET A 54 6.12 3.95 -3.21
N SER A 55 5.50 5.12 -3.18
CA SER A 55 6.19 6.39 -3.32
C SER A 55 7.13 6.67 -2.15
N SER A 56 6.72 6.32 -0.92
CA SER A 56 7.57 6.40 0.27
C SER A 56 8.79 5.49 0.16
N MET A 57 8.59 4.20 -0.19
CA MET A 57 9.68 3.26 -0.42
C MET A 57 10.62 3.73 -1.53
N ALA A 58 10.08 4.16 -2.67
CA ALA A 58 10.86 4.63 -3.80
C ALA A 58 11.66 5.89 -3.47
N MET A 59 11.11 6.82 -2.67
CA MET A 59 11.81 8.02 -2.24
C MET A 59 12.98 7.69 -1.33
N SER A 60 12.78 6.80 -0.35
CA SER A 60 13.85 6.34 0.55
C SER A 60 14.95 5.60 -0.22
N LEU A 61 14.56 4.70 -1.14
CA LEU A 61 15.49 3.95 -1.99
C LEU A 61 16.28 4.82 -2.96
N ARG A 62 15.68 5.87 -3.53
CA ARG A 62 16.41 6.81 -4.41
C ARG A 62 17.58 7.49 -3.71
N ARG A 63 17.49 7.66 -2.38
CA ARG A 63 18.52 8.27 -1.54
C ARG A 63 19.55 7.27 -1.02
N ALA A 64 19.30 5.97 -1.17
CA ALA A 64 20.25 4.94 -0.73
C ALA A 64 21.64 5.19 -1.32
N GLY A 65 22.68 4.95 -0.51
CA GLY A 65 24.07 5.19 -0.89
C GLY A 65 24.55 6.63 -0.76
N TYR A 66 23.69 7.58 -0.39
CA TYR A 66 24.14 8.94 -0.14
C TYR A 66 24.96 9.01 1.15
N ALA A 67 26.25 9.36 1.06
CA ALA A 67 27.13 9.52 2.22
C ALA A 67 27.40 10.98 2.60
N GLY A 68 27.08 11.94 1.72
CA GLY A 68 27.45 13.34 1.92
C GLY A 68 28.96 13.52 2.06
N GLN A 69 29.41 13.98 3.22
CA GLN A 69 30.84 14.11 3.58
C GLN A 69 31.34 13.02 4.54
N ALA A 70 30.47 12.06 4.92
CA ALA A 70 30.84 10.94 5.78
C ALA A 70 31.62 9.86 4.99
N ASP A 71 32.19 8.90 5.71
CA ASP A 71 32.77 7.69 5.11
C ASP A 71 31.70 6.96 4.29
N PRO A 72 31.89 6.72 2.97
CA PRO A 72 30.89 6.07 2.13
C PRO A 72 30.70 4.57 2.42
N ALA A 73 31.64 3.91 3.11
CA ALA A 73 31.63 2.46 3.29
C ALA A 73 30.32 1.89 3.87
N PRO A 74 29.70 2.49 4.92
CA PRO A 74 28.44 1.97 5.49
C PRO A 74 27.21 2.15 4.58
N TYR A 75 27.28 3.05 3.60
CA TYR A 75 26.17 3.40 2.72
C TYR A 75 26.23 2.69 1.36
N ALA A 76 27.42 2.22 0.98
CA ALA A 76 27.71 1.74 -0.37
C ALA A 76 26.94 0.48 -0.80
N ARG A 77 26.14 -0.14 0.08
CA ARG A 77 25.44 -1.40 -0.20
C ARG A 77 23.96 -1.37 0.14
N ILE A 78 23.20 -2.03 -0.72
CA ILE A 78 21.81 -2.41 -0.46
C ILE A 78 21.78 -3.93 -0.34
N PHE A 79 21.16 -4.45 0.71
CA PHE A 79 21.00 -5.90 0.90
C PHE A 79 19.54 -6.29 0.67
N ILE A 80 19.32 -7.18 -0.28
CA ILE A 80 18.03 -7.85 -0.49
C ILE A 80 18.12 -9.19 0.25
N GLY A 81 17.23 -9.40 1.22
CA GLY A 81 17.20 -10.64 1.99
C GLY A 81 16.89 -11.87 1.13
N GLN A 82 17.21 -13.07 1.62
CA GLN A 82 17.18 -14.32 0.84
C GLN A 82 15.87 -14.58 0.08
N ASN A 83 14.72 -14.17 0.64
CA ASN A 83 13.39 -14.37 0.03
C ASN A 83 12.87 -13.15 -0.75
N GLY A 84 13.65 -12.08 -0.88
CA GLY A 84 13.22 -10.82 -1.48
C GLY A 84 12.14 -10.07 -0.69
N HIS A 85 11.73 -10.54 0.49
CA HIS A 85 10.67 -9.91 1.30
C HIS A 85 11.18 -8.83 2.25
N CYS A 86 12.50 -8.69 2.36
CA CYS A 86 13.14 -7.64 3.14
C CYS A 86 14.24 -6.98 2.34
N LEU A 87 14.37 -5.67 2.49
CA LEU A 87 15.42 -4.87 1.88
C LEU A 87 16.04 -3.94 2.92
N ARG A 88 17.37 -3.88 2.95
CA ARG A 88 18.16 -3.06 3.88
C ARG A 88 19.02 -2.08 3.10
N PHE A 89 19.02 -0.81 3.49
CA PHE A 89 19.82 0.24 2.87
C PHE A 89 20.18 1.32 3.89
N ALA A 90 21.13 2.18 3.55
CA ALA A 90 21.49 3.32 4.39
C ALA A 90 21.67 4.60 3.55
N HIS A 91 21.46 5.74 4.20
CA HIS A 91 21.85 7.04 3.67
C HIS A 91 22.16 8.01 4.82
N ALA A 92 23.00 9.01 4.56
CA ALA A 92 23.29 10.09 5.49
C ALA A 92 22.13 11.10 5.55
N SER A 93 22.14 11.94 6.59
CA SER A 93 21.30 13.13 6.65
C SER A 93 21.62 14.11 5.52
N PRO A 94 20.66 14.95 5.11
CA PRO A 94 20.91 16.06 4.20
C PRO A 94 22.02 16.99 4.74
N PRO A 95 22.73 17.71 3.85
CA PRO A 95 23.71 18.71 4.27
C PRO A 95 23.02 19.81 5.10
N GLY A 96 23.63 20.17 6.25
CA GLY A 96 23.11 21.19 7.18
C GLY A 96 22.50 20.64 8.47
N GLU A 97 22.33 19.32 8.59
CA GLU A 97 21.99 18.67 9.86
C GLU A 97 23.25 18.29 10.65
N SER A 98 23.18 18.41 11.98
CA SER A 98 24.30 18.28 12.92
C SER A 98 24.78 16.84 13.16
N ALA A 99 24.06 15.83 12.66
CA ALA A 99 24.44 14.44 12.78
C ALA A 99 24.73 13.85 11.39
N GLN A 100 26.01 13.81 10.97
CA GLN A 100 26.47 13.00 9.83
C GLN A 100 26.55 11.51 10.18
N ALA A 101 25.64 11.01 11.02
CA ALA A 101 25.59 9.60 11.37
C ALA A 101 24.90 8.79 10.25
N PRO A 102 25.30 7.54 10.01
CA PRO A 102 24.57 6.67 9.11
C PRO A 102 23.17 6.36 9.65
N HIS A 103 22.16 6.66 8.83
CA HIS A 103 20.80 6.21 9.07
C HIS A 103 20.58 4.92 8.31
N PHE A 104 20.37 3.84 9.07
CA PHE A 104 20.11 2.52 8.52
C PHE A 104 18.60 2.28 8.46
N TYR A 105 18.16 1.81 7.31
CA TYR A 105 16.76 1.53 7.04
C TYR A 105 16.57 0.08 6.63
N ALA A 106 15.42 -0.46 6.98
CA ALA A 106 14.95 -1.73 6.44
C ALA A 106 13.48 -1.62 6.04
N LEU A 107 13.07 -2.37 5.03
CA LEU A 107 11.70 -2.50 4.56
C LEU A 107 11.31 -3.97 4.62
N ARG A 108 10.10 -4.27 5.11
CA ARG A 108 9.57 -5.64 5.10
C ARG A 108 8.05 -5.66 4.98
N LEU A 109 7.52 -6.84 4.67
CA LEU A 109 6.12 -7.17 4.87
C LEU A 109 5.96 -7.96 6.18
N LYS A 110 5.15 -7.44 7.09
CA LYS A 110 4.73 -8.16 8.29
C LYS A 110 3.31 -8.68 8.09
N GLN A 111 3.13 -9.99 8.27
CA GLN A 111 1.81 -10.62 8.32
C GLN A 111 1.43 -10.85 9.79
N GLN A 112 0.26 -10.38 10.19
CA GLN A 112 -0.29 -10.60 11.53
C GLN A 112 -1.80 -10.73 11.45
N ASP A 113 -2.37 -11.78 12.04
CA ASP A 113 -3.83 -12.03 12.06
C ASP A 113 -4.47 -12.04 10.65
N GLY A 114 -3.75 -12.59 9.66
CA GLY A 114 -4.19 -12.63 8.25
C GLY A 114 -4.18 -11.26 7.56
N LYS A 115 -3.64 -10.23 8.21
CA LYS A 115 -3.45 -8.89 7.64
C LYS A 115 -1.97 -8.58 7.45
N GLY A 116 -1.61 -8.18 6.24
CA GLY A 116 -0.25 -7.77 5.93
C GLY A 116 -0.09 -6.26 5.93
N ARG A 117 1.04 -5.81 6.46
CA ARG A 117 1.45 -4.41 6.52
C ARG A 117 2.88 -4.26 6.01
N ILE A 118 3.12 -3.25 5.19
CA ILE A 118 4.48 -2.85 4.84
C ILE A 118 5.01 -2.00 5.99
N GLN A 119 6.22 -2.33 6.46
CA GLN A 119 6.86 -1.63 7.55
C GLN A 119 8.24 -1.12 7.13
N GLN A 120 8.63 -0.01 7.74
CA GLN A 120 9.97 0.57 7.63
C GLN A 120 10.62 0.63 9.02
N LEU A 121 11.86 0.19 9.10
CA LEU A 121 12.74 0.35 10.25
C LEU A 121 13.65 1.55 10.00
N ALA A 122 13.91 2.35 11.03
CA ALA A 122 14.95 3.37 11.03
C ALA A 122 15.78 3.19 12.31
N THR A 123 17.06 2.83 12.17
CA THR A 123 17.86 2.32 13.29
C THR A 123 19.34 2.63 13.14
N ARG A 124 20.12 2.24 14.15
CA ARG A 124 21.59 2.20 14.14
C ARG A 124 22.10 0.86 13.58
N GLN A 125 23.38 0.79 13.24
CA GLN A 125 23.96 -0.35 12.53
C GLN A 125 23.80 -1.69 13.27
N ASP A 126 23.87 -1.66 14.60
CA ASP A 126 23.80 -2.81 15.50
C ASP A 126 22.45 -3.55 15.43
N ASN A 127 21.36 -2.86 15.11
CA ASN A 127 20.02 -3.42 15.00
C ASN A 127 19.52 -3.43 13.52
N TRP A 128 20.45 -3.35 12.56
CA TRP A 128 20.13 -3.28 11.13
C TRP A 128 19.91 -4.67 10.50
N HIS A 129 18.82 -5.31 10.89
CA HIS A 129 18.41 -6.61 10.38
C HIS A 129 16.89 -6.71 10.15
N CYS A 130 16.49 -7.62 9.28
CA CYS A 130 15.09 -7.82 8.90
C CYS A 130 14.22 -8.36 10.05
N ASP A 131 14.86 -9.05 10.99
CA ASP A 131 14.24 -9.67 12.16
C ASP A 131 14.30 -8.78 13.40
N ALA A 132 14.52 -7.46 13.24
CA ALA A 132 14.54 -6.52 14.35
C ALA A 132 13.21 -6.54 15.11
N PRO A 133 13.21 -6.29 16.44
CA PRO A 133 12.01 -6.32 17.26
C PRO A 133 10.88 -5.46 16.67
N ASP A 134 9.66 -5.98 16.67
CA ASP A 134 8.51 -5.32 16.03
C ASP A 134 8.24 -3.89 16.54
N ALA A 135 8.66 -3.56 17.77
CA ALA A 135 8.49 -2.24 18.38
C ALA A 135 9.26 -1.11 17.66
N ASP A 136 10.32 -1.44 16.92
CA ASP A 136 11.14 -0.46 16.20
C ASP A 136 10.62 -0.17 14.79
N TRP A 137 9.63 -0.93 14.33
CA TRP A 137 9.09 -0.84 12.97
C TRP A 137 7.90 0.12 12.91
N GLN A 138 7.89 0.97 11.88
CA GLN A 138 6.79 1.87 11.57
C GLN A 138 6.00 1.38 10.37
N ASP A 139 4.68 1.35 10.48
CA ASP A 139 3.79 0.96 9.38
C ASP A 139 3.72 2.04 8.30
N LEU A 140 3.91 1.65 7.04
CA LEU A 140 3.69 2.49 5.85
C LEU A 140 2.28 2.34 5.28
N THR A 141 1.54 1.32 5.74
CA THR A 141 0.22 0.95 5.22
C THR A 141 -0.81 0.86 6.35
N LEU A 142 -2.05 1.25 6.05
CA LEU A 142 -3.13 1.28 7.02
C LEU A 142 -4.05 0.06 6.85
N PRO A 143 -4.20 -0.81 7.86
CA PRO A 143 -5.06 -2.01 7.77
C PRO A 143 -6.53 -1.74 7.47
N ALA A 144 -7.00 -0.50 7.68
CA ALA A 144 -8.38 -0.10 7.43
C ALA A 144 -8.74 -0.03 5.94
N ALA A 145 -7.78 0.28 5.07
CA ALA A 145 -8.03 0.35 3.62
C ALA A 145 -7.73 -0.95 2.87
N GLY A 146 -7.10 -1.94 3.53
CA GLY A 146 -6.85 -3.28 2.97
C GLY A 146 -5.69 -4.00 3.62
N SER A 147 -5.38 -5.18 3.11
CA SER A 147 -4.29 -6.06 3.58
C SER A 147 -3.28 -6.26 2.46
N VAL A 148 -2.00 -6.05 2.74
CA VAL A 148 -0.92 -6.34 1.78
C VAL A 148 -0.67 -7.84 1.77
N THR A 149 -0.83 -8.48 0.62
CA THR A 149 -0.68 -9.94 0.46
C THR A 149 0.71 -10.33 0.00
N GLY A 150 1.45 -9.40 -0.61
CA GLY A 150 2.78 -9.66 -1.15
C GLY A 150 3.62 -8.40 -1.25
N LEU A 151 4.91 -8.56 -0.99
CA LEU A 151 5.96 -7.56 -1.22
C LEU A 151 7.22 -8.31 -1.62
N SER A 152 7.83 -7.92 -2.73
CA SER A 152 9.07 -8.52 -3.20
C SER A 152 10.01 -7.46 -3.74
N PHE A 153 11.28 -7.66 -3.48
CA PHE A 153 12.40 -6.87 -3.97
C PHE A 153 13.31 -7.79 -4.76
N SER A 154 13.68 -7.36 -5.96
CA SER A 154 14.68 -8.06 -6.77
C SER A 154 15.58 -7.05 -7.48
N GLN A 155 16.83 -7.43 -7.71
CA GLN A 155 17.71 -6.64 -8.54
C GLN A 155 17.27 -6.74 -10.01
N THR A 156 17.29 -5.62 -10.72
CA THR A 156 17.02 -5.53 -12.17
C THR A 156 18.13 -4.72 -12.83
N GLY A 157 18.83 -5.35 -13.77
CA GLY A 157 20.04 -4.77 -14.35
C GLY A 157 21.15 -4.59 -13.32
N ARG A 158 21.99 -3.57 -13.50
CA ARG A 158 23.14 -3.31 -12.62
C ARG A 158 22.71 -2.65 -11.30
N ASP A 159 21.92 -1.58 -11.39
CA ASP A 159 21.63 -0.69 -10.25
C ASP A 159 20.12 -0.54 -9.97
N GLY A 160 19.25 -1.27 -10.69
CA GLY A 160 17.81 -1.18 -10.51
C GLY A 160 17.29 -2.11 -9.42
N ILE A 161 16.31 -1.66 -8.66
CA ILE A 161 15.55 -2.45 -7.69
C ILE A 161 14.11 -2.52 -8.19
N HIS A 162 13.67 -3.71 -8.57
CA HIS A 162 12.28 -3.97 -8.88
C HIS A 162 11.53 -4.25 -7.57
N ILE A 163 10.43 -3.53 -7.36
CA ILE A 163 9.54 -3.63 -6.22
C ILE A 163 8.20 -4.11 -6.78
N ALA A 164 7.74 -5.28 -6.34
CA ALA A 164 6.41 -5.78 -6.64
C ALA A 164 5.62 -5.89 -5.34
N LEU A 165 4.43 -5.30 -5.32
CA LEU A 165 3.53 -5.37 -4.17
C LEU A 165 2.12 -5.73 -4.60
N SER A 166 1.43 -6.49 -3.75
CA SER A 166 0.04 -6.90 -3.95
C SER A 166 -0.75 -6.69 -2.69
N ALA A 167 -2.01 -6.28 -2.83
CA ALA A 167 -2.92 -6.10 -1.72
C ALA A 167 -4.34 -6.50 -2.10
N GLN A 168 -5.14 -6.78 -1.08
CA GLN A 168 -6.51 -7.20 -1.25
C GLN A 168 -7.39 -6.61 -0.14
N GLN A 169 -8.65 -6.41 -0.48
CA GLN A 169 -9.71 -6.10 0.45
C GLN A 169 -10.90 -7.03 0.16
N GLY A 170 -11.56 -7.53 1.21
CA GLY A 170 -12.70 -8.44 1.06
C GLY A 170 -13.80 -7.87 0.15
N GLY A 171 -14.28 -8.67 -0.79
CA GLY A 171 -15.32 -8.26 -1.75
C GLY A 171 -14.81 -7.40 -2.92
N LEU A 172 -13.51 -7.15 -3.02
CA LEU A 172 -12.89 -6.43 -4.14
C LEU A 172 -11.86 -7.28 -4.88
N ALA A 173 -11.57 -6.92 -6.13
CA ALA A 173 -10.48 -7.50 -6.89
C ALA A 173 -9.13 -7.21 -6.22
N ALA A 174 -8.22 -8.18 -6.25
CA ALA A 174 -6.84 -7.98 -5.80
C ALA A 174 -6.15 -6.92 -6.67
N LEU A 175 -5.33 -6.09 -6.03
CA LEU A 175 -4.54 -5.06 -6.68
C LEU A 175 -3.07 -5.47 -6.64
N ALA A 176 -2.38 -5.27 -7.76
CA ALA A 176 -0.94 -5.48 -7.88
C ALA A 176 -0.30 -4.26 -8.53
N LEU A 177 0.82 -3.81 -7.97
CA LEU A 177 1.60 -2.69 -8.45
C LEU A 177 3.06 -3.10 -8.49
N ALA A 178 3.77 -2.64 -9.51
CA ALA A 178 5.20 -2.86 -9.65
C ALA A 178 5.89 -1.57 -10.08
N ALA A 179 7.09 -1.34 -9.57
CA ALA A 179 7.92 -0.21 -9.94
C ALA A 179 9.39 -0.62 -9.93
N THR A 180 10.18 0.00 -10.80
CA THR A 180 11.65 -0.11 -10.72
C THR A 180 12.22 1.20 -10.21
N VAL A 181 13.07 1.11 -9.18
CA VAL A 181 13.75 2.25 -8.58
C VAL A 181 15.24 2.10 -8.82
N THR A 182 15.83 3.08 -9.48
CA THR A 182 17.29 3.21 -9.59
C THR A 182 17.77 4.21 -8.56
N PRO A 183 18.54 3.79 -7.53
CA PRO A 183 19.13 4.72 -6.57
C PRO A 183 20.07 5.71 -7.26
N ARG A 184 20.08 6.97 -6.81
CA ARG A 184 20.89 8.02 -7.45
C ARG A 184 22.39 7.89 -7.20
N ASN A 185 22.77 7.25 -6.10
CA ASN A 185 24.17 7.14 -5.67
C ASN A 185 24.80 5.80 -6.06
N HIS A 186 24.14 5.00 -6.91
CA HIS A 186 24.63 3.72 -7.43
C HIS A 186 25.28 2.80 -6.37
N PRO A 187 24.62 2.53 -5.23
CA PRO A 187 25.12 1.57 -4.26
C PRO A 187 25.13 0.16 -4.86
N ILE A 188 26.06 -0.68 -4.41
CA ILE A 188 26.17 -2.08 -4.82
C ILE A 188 24.98 -2.84 -4.24
N ILE A 189 24.14 -3.39 -5.11
CA ILE A 189 23.03 -4.25 -4.71
C ILE A 189 23.57 -5.67 -4.49
N THR A 190 23.33 -6.22 -3.30
CA THR A 190 23.71 -7.57 -2.93
C THR A 190 22.43 -8.34 -2.57
N GLN A 191 22.19 -9.43 -3.28
CA GLN A 191 21.12 -10.36 -2.92
C GLN A 191 21.72 -11.50 -2.09
N GLU A 192 21.17 -11.75 -0.91
CA GLU A 192 21.60 -12.85 -0.07
C GLU A 192 21.19 -14.17 -0.73
N ALA A 193 22.13 -15.09 -0.91
CA ALA A 193 21.83 -16.40 -1.49
C ALA A 193 21.08 -17.27 -0.47
N ILE A 194 20.10 -18.03 -0.96
CA ILE A 194 19.49 -19.14 -0.24
C ILE A 194 20.58 -20.22 -0.10
N ARG A 195 20.99 -20.55 1.12
CA ARG A 195 21.89 -21.68 1.40
C ARG A 195 21.12 -22.97 1.55
#